data_AF-K0NP54-F1
#
_entry.id   AF-K0NP54-F1
#
_cell.length_a   1.000
_cell.length_b   1.000
_cell.length_c   1.000
_cell.angle_alpha   90.00
_cell.angle_beta   90.00
_cell.angle_gamma   90.00
#
_symmetry.space_group_name_H-M   'P 1'
#
loop_
_entity.id
_entity.type
_entity.pdbx_description
1 polymer ?
#
loop_
_entity_poly.entity_id
_entity_poly.type
_entity_poly.pdbx_seq_one_letter_code
_entity_poly.pdbx_strand_id
1 'polypeptide(L)'
;MKIKKAFPPKIHNPETVNFNEPPAKLLERLYSSHMPRSYKKVVNGKEFFSKLDPNIAYQKCPKLKELLDKMLNLAKKSQSTAT
;
A
#
# COMPACT_ATOMS: atom_id res chain seq x y z
N MET A 1 -11.22 12.53 -1.32
CA MET A 1 -11.95 11.29 -1.67
C MET A 1 -12.82 10.85 -0.49
N LYS A 2 -14.14 10.75 -0.69
CA LYS A 2 -15.12 10.38 0.37
C LYS A 2 -14.78 9.05 1.06
N ILE A 3 -14.13 8.12 0.37
CA ILE A 3 -13.76 6.78 0.84
C ILE A 3 -12.67 6.81 1.93
N LYS A 4 -11.77 7.80 1.94
CA LYS A 4 -10.68 7.87 2.95
C LYS A 4 -11.23 7.97 4.39
N LYS A 5 -12.41 8.57 4.56
CA LYS A 5 -13.07 8.72 5.87
C LYS A 5 -13.81 7.46 6.32
N ALA A 6 -14.06 6.53 5.41
CA ALA A 6 -14.81 5.30 5.67
C ALA A 6 -13.90 4.10 5.96
N PHE A 7 -12.58 4.32 6.04
CA PHE A 7 -11.66 3.23 6.31
C PHE A 7 -11.73 2.76 7.76
N PRO A 8 -11.70 1.44 8.02
CA PRO A 8 -11.72 0.92 9.37
C PRO A 8 -10.38 1.15 10.08
N PRO A 9 -10.34 1.29 11.43
CA PRO A 9 -9.11 1.60 12.16
C PRO A 9 -7.96 0.61 11.94
N LYS A 10 -8.28 -0.64 11.57
CA LYS A 10 -7.30 -1.69 11.28
C LYS A 10 -6.34 -1.34 10.14
N ILE A 11 -6.72 -0.42 9.24
CA ILE A 11 -5.84 0.01 8.13
C ILE A 11 -4.64 0.86 8.59
N HIS A 12 -4.63 1.34 9.84
CA HIS A 12 -3.51 2.12 10.36
C HIS A 12 -2.24 1.28 10.51
N ASN A 13 -2.39 -0.04 10.70
CA ASN A 13 -1.30 -0.99 10.80
C ASN A 13 -1.29 -1.90 9.56
N PRO A 14 -0.59 -1.52 8.48
CA PRO A 14 -0.59 -2.25 7.21
C PRO A 14 -0.06 -3.69 7.32
N GLU A 15 0.71 -3.99 8.37
CA GLU A 15 1.22 -5.35 8.66
C GLU A 15 0.15 -6.30 9.21
N THR A 16 -1.01 -5.78 9.60
CA THR A 16 -2.15 -6.62 10.02
C THR A 16 -2.82 -7.20 8.79
N VAL A 17 -2.27 -8.32 8.28
CA VAL A 17 -2.80 -9.01 7.11
C VAL A 17 -4.17 -9.59 7.43
N ASN A 18 -5.22 -9.05 6.80
CA ASN A 18 -6.57 -9.58 6.89
C ASN A 18 -6.85 -10.49 5.69
N PHE A 19 -6.77 -11.81 5.90
CA PHE A 19 -7.05 -12.82 4.87
C PHE A 19 -8.55 -12.97 4.55
N ASN A 20 -9.44 -12.59 5.47
CA ASN A 20 -10.89 -12.69 5.29
C ASN A 20 -11.47 -11.51 4.49
N GLU A 21 -10.90 -10.32 4.70
CA GLU A 21 -11.21 -9.10 3.97
C GLU A 21 -9.91 -8.46 3.45
N PRO A 22 -9.34 -8.98 2.36
CA PRO A 22 -8.15 -8.40 1.74
C PRO A 22 -8.47 -6.99 1.20
N PRO A 23 -7.45 -6.14 0.95
CA PRO A 23 -7.64 -4.74 0.54
C PRO A 23 -8.57 -4.56 -0.65
N ALA A 24 -8.54 -5.48 -1.62
CA ALA A 24 -9.42 -5.44 -2.78
C ALA A 24 -10.91 -5.62 -2.42
N LYS A 25 -11.23 -6.53 -1.49
CA LYS A 25 -12.60 -6.81 -1.03
C LYS A 25 -13.12 -5.67 -0.15
N LEU A 26 -12.25 -5.09 0.68
CA LEU A 26 -12.55 -3.88 1.45
C LEU A 26 -12.91 -2.71 0.51
N LEU A 27 -12.09 -2.47 -0.52
CA LEU A 27 -12.36 -1.40 -1.49
C LEU A 27 -13.64 -1.63 -2.27
N GLU A 28 -13.93 -2.86 -2.68
CA GLU A 28 -15.19 -3.21 -3.33
C GLU A 28 -16.39 -2.87 -2.46
N ARG A 29 -16.38 -3.27 -1.18
CA ARG A 29 -17.43 -2.92 -0.22
C ARG A 29 -17.58 -1.41 -0.07
N LEU A 30 -16.47 -0.68 0.15
CA LEU A 30 -16.51 0.77 0.36
C LEU A 30 -16.96 1.55 -0.88
N TYR A 31 -16.57 1.12 -2.07
CA TYR A 31 -17.01 1.74 -3.32
C TYR A 31 -18.51 1.54 -3.51
N SER A 32 -19.02 0.33 -3.32
CA SER A 32 -20.46 0.04 -3.42
C SER A 32 -21.29 0.79 -2.38
N SER A 33 -20.78 1.01 -1.17
CA SER A 33 -21.49 1.73 -0.10
C SER A 33 -21.43 3.26 -0.20
N HIS A 34 -20.37 3.83 -0.78
CA HIS A 34 -20.14 5.29 -0.75
C HIS A 34 -20.09 5.95 -2.13
N MET A 35 -20.15 5.19 -3.21
CA MET A 35 -20.18 5.70 -4.57
C MET A 35 -21.18 4.92 -5.44
N PRO A 36 -21.77 5.56 -6.46
CA PRO A 36 -22.65 4.88 -7.41
C PRO A 36 -21.89 3.98 -8.40
N ARG A 37 -20.61 3.65 -8.13
CA ARG A 37 -19.74 2.90 -9.04
C ARG A 37 -19.00 1.79 -8.31
N SER A 38 -18.88 0.64 -8.95
CA SER A 38 -18.10 -0.49 -8.45
C SER A 38 -16.60 -0.23 -8.53
N TYR A 39 -15.85 -0.84 -7.62
CA TYR A 39 -14.39 -0.80 -7.65
C TYR A 39 -13.84 -1.64 -8.81
N LYS A 40 -13.23 -0.99 -9.80
CA LYS A 40 -12.53 -1.67 -10.91
C LYS A 40 -11.03 -1.75 -10.63
N LYS A 41 -10.52 -2.95 -10.29
CA LYS A 41 -9.13 -3.17 -9.86
C LYS A 41 -8.09 -2.59 -10.84
N VAL A 42 -8.20 -2.91 -12.13
CA VAL A 42 -7.21 -2.48 -13.15
C VAL A 42 -7.28 -0.98 -13.39
N VAL A 43 -8.48 -0.45 -13.59
CA VAL A 43 -8.71 0.97 -13.94
C VAL A 43 -8.38 1.89 -12.77
N ASN A 44 -8.96 1.61 -11.60
CA ASN A 44 -8.77 2.46 -10.42
C ASN A 44 -7.41 2.21 -9.77
N GLY A 45 -6.86 0.99 -9.91
CA GLY A 45 -5.55 0.64 -9.37
C GLY A 45 -4.45 1.52 -9.92
N LYS A 46 -4.39 1.75 -11.24
CA LYS A 46 -3.37 2.63 -11.86
C LYS A 46 -3.41 4.04 -11.28
N GLU A 47 -4.61 4.59 -11.09
CA GLU A 47 -4.80 5.92 -10.50
C GLU A 47 -4.42 5.96 -9.00
N PHE A 48 -4.66 4.88 -8.26
CA PHE A 48 -4.25 4.81 -6.86
C PHE A 48 -2.74 4.69 -6.72
N PHE A 49 -2.13 3.78 -7.48
CA PHE A 49 -0.70 3.55 -7.46
C PHE A 49 0.10 4.81 -7.84
N SER A 50 -0.37 5.60 -8.81
CA SER A 50 0.29 6.86 -9.16
C SER A 50 0.22 7.94 -8.07
N LYS A 51 -0.71 7.82 -7.13
CA LYS A 51 -0.91 8.74 -6.00
C LYS A 51 -0.29 8.22 -4.70
N LEU A 52 0.29 7.02 -4.69
CA LEU A 52 0.94 6.47 -3.51
C LEU A 52 2.32 7.07 -3.34
N ASP A 53 2.63 7.53 -2.13
CA ASP A 53 3.97 7.92 -1.74
C ASP A 53 4.67 6.73 -1.06
N PRO A 54 5.75 6.19 -1.64
CA PRO A 54 6.51 5.09 -1.06
C PRO A 54 7.07 5.41 0.33
N ASN A 55 7.35 6.68 0.63
CA ASN A 55 7.85 7.08 1.95
C ASN A 55 6.80 6.87 3.04
N ILE A 56 5.52 7.05 2.71
CA ILE A 56 4.42 6.77 3.66
C ILE A 56 4.38 5.27 3.99
N ALA A 57 4.60 4.41 3.00
CA ALA A 57 4.67 2.97 3.24
C ALA A 57 5.90 2.60 4.07
N TYR A 58 7.05 3.20 3.78
CA TYR A 58 8.28 3.03 4.56
C TYR A 58 8.11 3.40 6.04
N GLN A 59 7.42 4.51 6.34
CA GLN A 59 7.19 4.95 7.72
C GLN A 59 6.16 4.08 8.48
N LYS A 60 5.19 3.50 7.77
CA LYS A 60 4.09 2.73 8.40
C LYS A 60 4.36 1.24 8.53
N CYS A 61 5.30 0.69 7.75
CA CYS A 61 5.56 -0.74 7.68
C CYS A 61 6.99 -1.05 8.18
N PRO A 62 7.20 -1.38 9.47
CA PRO A 62 8.49 -1.76 10.02
C PRO A 62 9.27 -2.81 9.21
N LYS A 63 8.60 -3.90 8.78
CA LYS A 63 9.24 -4.97 8.01
C LYS A 63 9.55 -4.60 6.57
N LEU A 64 8.72 -3.75 5.97
CA LEU A 64 9.04 -3.17 4.66
C LEU A 64 10.27 -2.27 4.76
N LYS A 65 10.38 -1.47 5.81
CA LYS A 65 11.56 -0.63 6.07
C LYS A 65 12.82 -1.48 6.20
N GLU A 66 12.80 -2.52 7.04
CA GLU A 66 13.95 -3.45 7.19
C GLU A 66 14.38 -4.04 5.84
N LEU A 67 13.42 -4.47 5.01
CA LEU A 67 13.69 -5.00 3.67
C LEU A 67 14.33 -3.95 2.76
N LEU A 68 13.75 -2.75 2.68
CA LEU A 68 14.22 -1.67 1.81
C LEU A 68 15.62 -1.19 2.22
N ASP A 69 15.87 -1.02 3.52
CA ASP A 69 17.18 -0.64 4.05
C ASP A 69 18.23 -1.72 3.71
N LYS A 70 17.86 -3.00 3.82
CA LYS A 70 18.74 -4.12 3.44
C LYS A 70 19.06 -4.11 1.95
N MET A 71 18.05 -3.95 1.09
CA MET A 71 18.25 -3.88 -0.37
C MET A 71 19.12 -2.68 -0.76
N LEU A 72 18.91 -1.52 -0.14
CA LEU A 72 19.72 -0.33 -0.37
C LEU A 72 21.18 -0.54 0.04
N ASN A 73 21.42 -1.19 1.17
CA ASN A 73 22.76 -1.52 1.64
C ASN A 73 23.48 -2.47 0.67
N LEU A 74 22.78 -3.50 0.18
CA LEU A 74 23.32 -4.41 -0.83
C LEU A 74 23.69 -3.70 -2.12
N ALA A 75 22.82 -2.81 -2.63
CA ALA A 75 23.08 -2.06 -3.85
C ALA A 75 24.26 -1.09 -3.73
N LYS A 76 24.40 -0.42 -2.59
CA LYS A 76 25.56 0.44 -2.30
C LYS A 76 26.85 -0.36 -2.29
N LYS A 77 26.86 -1.51 -1.61
CA LYS A 77 28.03 -2.41 -1.56
C LYS A 77 28.44 -2.92 -2.94
N SER A 78 27.49 -3.28 -3.80
CA SER A 78 27.80 -3.74 -5.16
C SER A 78 28.41 -2.65 -6.05
N GLN A 79 28.05 -1.38 -5.83
CA GLN A 79 28.66 -0.26 -6.56
C GLN A 79 30.10 0.02 -6.10
N SER A 80 30.42 -0.22 -4.81
CA SER A 80 31.76 0.02 -4.26
C SER A 80 32.80 -1.00 -4.70
N THR A 81 32.41 -2.20 -5.14
CA THR A 81 33.32 -3.26 -5.61
C THR A 81 33.64 -3.20 -7.10
N ALA A 82 33.08 -2.23 -7.83
CA ALA A 82 33.26 -2.05 -9.27
C ALA A 82 34.34 -1.00 -9.63
N THR A 83 35.21 -0.63 -8.68
CA THR A 83 36.36 0.27 -8.86
C THR A 83 37.62 -0.44 -8.38
#